data_AF-A0A932UJN4-F1
#
_entry.id   AF-A0A932UJN4-F1
#
_cell.length_a   1.000
_cell.length_b   1.000
_cell.length_c   1.000
_cell.angle_alpha   90.00
_cell.angle_beta   90.00
_cell.angle_gamma   90.00
#
_symmetry.space_group_name_H-M   'P 1'
#
loop_
_entity.id
_entity.type
_entity.pdbx_description
1 polymer ?
#
loop_
_entity_poly.entity_id
_entity_poly.type
_entity_poly.pdbx_seq_one_letter_code
_entity_poly.pdbx_strand_id
1 'polypeptide(L)' 'MRREVCGAGGAANGARIAFERLSLPEQTDVYVWSTVDKTERNLSNDARAEGINREPSWSPNRRKIVFP' A
#
# COMPACT_ATOMS: atom_id res chain seq x y z
N MET A 1 -22.18 -8.45 6.10
CA MET A 1 -21.38 -9.16 5.08
C MET A 1 -20.20 -8.27 4.69
N ARG A 2 -18.97 -8.60 5.08
CA ARG A 2 -17.75 -7.98 4.54
C ARG A 2 -16.80 -9.11 4.18
N ARG A 3 -16.62 -9.32 2.88
CA ARG A 3 -15.60 -10.21 2.34
C ARG A 3 -14.34 -9.38 2.19
N GLU A 4 -13.31 -9.68 2.98
CA GLU A 4 -11.97 -9.18 2.73
C GLU A 4 -11.38 -10.12 1.66
N VAL A 5 -11.28 -9.61 0.43
CA VAL A 5 -10.63 -10.34 -0.67
C VAL A 5 -9.13 -10.08 -0.53
N CYS A 6 -8.41 -11.09 -0.03
CA CYS A 6 -6.95 -11.14 -0.13
C CYS A 6 -6.61 -11.87 -1.43
N GLY A 7 -6.01 -11.15 -2.37
CA GLY A 7 -5.51 -11.70 -3.63
C GLY A 7 -4.46 -10.76 -4.20
N ALA A 8 -3.21 -11.24 -4.24
CA ALA A 8 -2.00 -10.62 -4.80
C ALA A 8 -1.69 -9.18 -4.34
N GLY A 9 -0.76 -9.05 -3.39
CA GLY A 9 0.03 -7.82 -3.13
C GLY A 9 -0.65 -6.66 -2.40
N GLY A 10 -1.93 -6.76 -2.02
CA GLY A 10 -2.67 -5.67 -1.39
C GLY A 10 -3.18 -5.99 0.02
N ALA A 11 -3.16 -4.99 0.91
CA ALA A 11 -3.76 -5.06 2.23
C ALA A 11 -4.84 -3.97 2.39
N ALA A 12 -6.02 -4.33 2.91
CA ALA A 12 -7.14 -3.40 3.08
C ALA A 12 -7.53 -3.26 4.56
N ASN A 13 -7.90 -2.05 4.99
CA ASN A 13 -8.30 -1.78 6.38
C ASN A 13 -9.70 -1.15 6.49
N GLY A 14 -10.63 -1.62 5.66
CA GLY A 14 -11.99 -1.11 5.55
C GLY A 14 -12.07 0.06 4.57
N ALA A 15 -11.57 1.23 4.97
CA ALA A 15 -11.65 2.47 4.18
C ALA A 15 -10.40 2.78 3.36
N ARG A 16 -9.32 2.03 3.54
CA ARG A 16 -8.08 2.22 2.78
C ARG A 16 -7.58 0.91 2.21
N ILE A 17 -6.92 1.03 1.07
CA ILE A 17 -6.31 -0.07 0.33
C ILE A 17 -4.85 0.32 0.14
N ALA A 18 -3.95 -0.49 0.67
CA ALA A 18 -2.53 -0.40 0.39
C ALA A 18 -2.21 -1.32 -0.78
N PHE A 19 -1.45 -0.83 -1.75
CA PHE A 19 -1.05 -1.59 -2.93
C PHE A 19 0.32 -1.11 -3.40
N GLU A 20 1.03 -2.01 -4.06
CA GLU A 20 2.28 -1.70 -4.74
C GLU A 20 2.00 -1.21 -6.17
N ARG A 21 2.81 -0.26 -6.64
CA ARG A 21 2.80 0.22 -8.03
C ARG A 21 4.22 0.14 -8.56
N LEU A 22 4.36 -0.51 -9.72
CA LEU A 22 5.60 -0.48 -10.48
C LEU A 22 5.72 0.89 -11.15
N SER A 23 6.68 1.70 -10.70
CA SER A 23 6.97 3.03 -11.26
C SER A 23 8.02 2.94 -12.37
N LEU A 24 9.04 2.10 -12.17
CA LEU A 24 10.11 1.77 -13.12
C LEU A 24 10.46 0.27 -13.02
N PRO A 25 11.21 -0.31 -13.98
CA PRO A 25 11.53 -1.75 -13.99
C PRO A 25 12.12 -2.31 -12.67
N GLU A 26 12.79 -1.46 -11.89
CA GLU A 26 13.39 -1.82 -10.60
C GLU A 26 12.90 -0.95 -9.43
N GLN A 27 11.85 -0.15 -9.65
CA GLN A 27 11.28 0.70 -8.60
C GLN A 27 9.83 0.32 -8.37
N THR A 28 9.57 -0.23 -7.18
CA THR A 28 8.22 -0.47 -6.70
C THR A 28 7.94 0.44 -5.53
N ASP A 29 6.82 1.15 -5.63
CA ASP A 29 6.35 2.10 -4.64
C ASP A 29 5.09 1.60 -3.97
N VAL A 30 4.94 1.94 -2.68
CA VAL A 30 3.75 1.62 -1.91
C VAL A 30 2.82 2.83 -1.89
N TYR A 31 1.60 2.59 -2.32
CA TYR A 31 0.52 3.56 -2.35
C TYR A 31 -0.59 3.17 -1.40
N VAL A 32 -1.33 4.18 -0.94
CA VAL A 32 -2.59 4.02 -0.24
C VAL A 32 -3.68 4.77 -0.96
N TRP A 33 -4.72 4.04 -1.34
CA TRP A 33 -5.99 4.60 -1.78
C TRP A 33 -6.95 4.68 -0.61
N SER A 34 -7.62 5.82 -0.45
CA SER A 34 -8.71 5.98 0.51
C SER A 34 -10.05 6.00 -0.23
N THR A 35 -10.95 5.11 0.18
CA THR A 35 -12.26 4.93 -0.47
C THR A 35 -13.29 5.96 -0.02
N VAL A 36 -13.00 6.71 1.05
CA VAL A 36 -13.87 7.75 1.62
C VAL A 36 -13.70 9.07 0.87
N ASP A 37 -12.45 9.51 0.73
CA ASP A 37 -12.10 10.77 0.08
C ASP A 37 -11.80 10.59 -1.42
N LYS A 38 -11.70 9.34 -1.90
CA LYS A 38 -11.31 8.98 -3.27
C LYS A 38 -9.95 9.57 -3.66
N THR A 39 -9.01 9.56 -2.73
CA THR A 39 -7.66 10.08 -2.94
C THR A 39 -6.61 8.98 -2.84
N GLU A 40 -5.50 9.23 -3.53
CA GLU A 40 -4.32 8.38 -3.54
C GLU A 40 -3.15 9.12 -2.88
N ARG A 41 -2.34 8.39 -2.12
CA ARG A 41 -1.10 8.91 -1.54
C ARG A 41 0.04 7.89 -1.71
N ASN A 42 1.17 8.35 -2.23
CA ASN A 42 2.42 7.58 -2.21
C ASN A 42 3.04 7.65 -0.79
N LEU A 43 3.44 6.51 -0.24
CA LEU A 43 4.09 6.38 1.06
C LEU A 43 5.61 6.12 0.99
N SER A 44 6.12 5.72 -0.17
CA SER A 44 7.54 5.39 -0.40
C SER A 44 8.21 6.33 -1.40
N ASN A 45 7.67 7.54 -1.64
CA ASN A 45 8.20 8.50 -2.62
C ASN A 45 9.53 9.16 -2.22
N ASP A 46 10.31 8.54 -1.34
CA ASP A 46 11.62 9.04 -0.97
C ASP A 46 12.63 8.63 -2.04
N ALA A 47 13.21 9.63 -2.72
CA ALA A 47 14.23 9.40 -3.75
C ALA A 47 15.52 8.75 -3.18
N ARG A 48 15.65 8.66 -1.86
CA ARG A 48 16.75 7.98 -1.15
C ARG A 48 16.43 6.54 -0.75
N ALA A 49 15.17 6.10 -0.91
CA ALA A 49 14.82 4.71 -0.67
C ALA A 49 15.30 3.88 -1.87
N GLU A 50 16.53 3.39 -1.78
CA GLU A 50 17.05 2.39 -2.72
C GLU A 50 16.34 1.06 -2.46
N GLY A 51 15.51 0.60 -3.41
CA GLY A 51 14.92 -0.73 -3.32
C GLY A 51 13.50 -0.87 -3.87
N ILE A 52 12.98 -2.08 -3.68
CA ILE A 52 11.68 -2.53 -4.13
C ILE A 52 10.76 -2.59 -2.89
N ASN A 53 9.91 -1.57 -2.71
CA ASN A 53 8.92 -1.57 -1.63
C ASN A 53 7.71 -2.41 -2.06
N ARG A 54 7.54 -3.61 -1.50
CA ARG A 54 6.52 -4.59 -1.91
C ARG A 54 5.74 -5.17 -0.74
N GLU A 55 4.62 -5.82 -1.05
CA GLU A 55 3.83 -6.58 -0.06
C GLU A 55 3.46 -5.77 1.20
N PRO A 56 2.85 -4.57 1.05
CA PRO A 56 2.51 -3.76 2.21
C PRO A 56 1.52 -4.48 3.13
N SER A 57 1.75 -4.40 4.43
CA SER A 57 0.88 -4.98 5.46
C SER A 57 0.42 -3.96 6.48
N TRP A 58 -0.87 -3.97 6.80
CA TRP A 58 -1.42 -3.09 7.83
C TRP A 58 -1.17 -3.65 9.22
N SER A 59 -0.72 -2.78 10.13
CA SER A 59 -0.79 -3.03 11.56
C SER A 59 -2.22 -3.40 12.00
N PRO A 60 -2.40 -4.24 13.04
CA PRO A 60 -3.73 -4.64 13.51
C PRO A 60 -4.61 -3.46 13.93
N ASN A 61 -4.00 -2.39 14.44
CA ASN A 61 -4.70 -1.15 14.81
C ASN A 61 -5.03 -0.24 13.61
N ARG A 62 -4.66 -0.64 12.37
CA ARG A 62 -4.97 0.04 11.10
C ARG A 62 -4.36 1.44 10.96
N ARG A 63 -3.38 1.80 11.78
CA ARG A 63 -2.76 3.14 11.77
C ARG A 63 -1.41 3.19 11.07
N LYS A 64 -0.74 2.04 10.95
CA LYS A 64 0.58 1.91 10.34
C LYS A 64 0.56 0.85 9.24
N ILE A 65 1.44 1.03 8.25
CA ILE A 65 1.79 0.02 7.25
C ILE A 65 3.27 -0.31 7.43
N VAL A 66 3.64 -1.56 7.17
CA VAL A 66 5.02 -1.99 7.00
C VAL A 66 5.21 -2.49 5.57
N PHE A 67 6.38 -2.20 5.00
CA PHE A 67 6.88 -2.69 3.72
C PHE A 67 8.41 -2.75 3.81
N PRO A 68 9.07 -3.66 3.06
CA PRO A 68 10.52 -3.76 2.97
C PRO A 68 11.13 -2.61 2.16
#